data_AF-F0GX61-F1
#
_entry.id   AF-F0GX61-F1
#
_cell.length_a   1.000
_cell.length_b   1.000
_cell.length_c   1.000
_cell.angle_alpha   90.00
_cell.angle_beta   90.00
_cell.angle_gamma   90.00
#
_symmetry.space_group_name_H-M   'P 1'
#
loop_
_entity.id
_entity.type
_entity.pdbx_description
1 polymer ?
#
loop_
_entity_poly.entity_id
_entity_poly.type
_entity_poly.pdbx_seq_one_letter_code
_entity_poly.pdbx_strand_id
1 'polypeptide(L)' 'MAKKQIPLRVSEKLYNQIAQWAEDDFRSINGQIEYLLTECVKQRKKDGKYVSETIDEPIDLDIE' A
#
# COMPACT_ATOMS: atom_id res chain seq x y z
N MET A 1 2.86 7.85 -17.92
CA MET A 1 1.48 8.36 -17.81
C MET A 1 1.35 9.16 -16.51
N ALA A 2 0.57 10.24 -16.48
CA ALA A 2 0.35 11.00 -15.26
C ALA A 2 -0.50 10.20 -14.27
N LYS A 3 -0.11 10.14 -12.99
CA LYS A 3 -0.88 9.48 -11.93
C LYS A 3 -2.11 10.32 -11.59
N LYS A 4 -3.26 9.67 -11.38
CA LYS A 4 -4.50 10.35 -10.97
C LYS A 4 -4.37 10.82 -9.51
N GLN A 5 -4.55 12.12 -9.28
CA GLN A 5 -4.59 12.65 -7.92
C GLN A 5 -5.98 12.44 -7.31
N ILE A 6 -6.02 11.87 -6.10
CA ILE A 6 -7.25 11.60 -5.35
C ILE A 6 -7.10 12.26 -3.98
N PRO A 7 -8.00 13.17 -3.59
CA PRO A 7 -7.99 13.71 -2.22
C PRO A 7 -8.35 12.60 -1.25
N LEU A 8 -7.42 12.25 -0.36
CA LEU A 8 -7.59 11.19 0.62
C LEU A 8 -7.93 11.79 2.00
N ARG A 9 -9.02 11.31 2.62
CA ARG A 9 -9.38 11.66 4.00
C ARG A 9 -8.94 10.53 4.93
N VAL A 10 -7.99 10.81 5.79
CA VAL A 10 -7.45 9.86 6.79
C VAL A 10 -7.34 10.55 8.14
N SER A 11 -7.38 9.77 9.22
CA SER A 11 -7.07 10.29 10.55
C SER A 11 -5.58 10.66 10.63
N GLU A 12 -5.26 11.69 11.41
CA GLU A 12 -3.88 12.14 11.62
C GLU A 12 -3.00 11.01 12.19
N LYS A 13 -3.53 10.24 13.14
CA LYS A 13 -2.82 9.09 13.71
C LYS A 13 -2.41 8.08 12.66
N LEU A 14 -3.30 7.72 11.74
CA LEU A 14 -3.01 6.77 10.67
C LEU A 14 -1.98 7.36 9.68
N TYR A 15 -2.12 8.64 9.34
CA TYR A 15 -1.16 9.32 8.48
C TYR A 15 0.25 9.27 9.06
N ASN A 16 0.41 9.57 10.35
CA ASN A 16 1.71 9.55 11.02
C ASN A 16 2.33 8.14 11.05
N GLN A 17 1.51 7.10 11.25
CA GLN A 17 1.99 5.71 11.20
C GLN A 17 2.47 5.32 9.79
N ILE A 18 1.74 5.71 8.75
CA ILE A 18 2.16 5.46 7.35
C ILE A 18 3.43 6.27 7.02
N ALA A 19 3.54 7.49 7.52
CA ALA A 19 4.71 8.33 7.31
C ALA A 19 5.97 7.76 7.96
N GLN A 20 5.86 7.29 9.20
CA GLN A 20 6.96 6.61 9.89
C GLN A 20 7.37 5.34 9.16
N TRP A 21 6.43 4.51 8.73
CA TRP A 21 6.74 3.30 7.96
C TRP A 21 7.42 3.65 6.61
N ALA A 22 6.95 4.69 5.93
CA ALA A 22 7.60 5.15 4.70
C ALA A 22 9.05 5.59 4.96
N GLU A 23 9.32 6.25 6.09
CA GLU A 23 10.67 6.66 6.50
C GLU A 23 11.57 5.44 6.78
N ASP A 24 11.07 4.45 7.52
CA ASP A 24 11.77 3.20 7.82
C ASP A 24 12.17 2.43 6.53
N ASP A 25 11.30 2.45 5.51
CA ASP A 25 11.52 1.82 4.20
C ASP A 25 12.25 2.72 3.18
N PHE A 26 12.69 3.93 3.56
CA PHE A 26 13.27 4.95 2.69
C PHE A 26 12.42 5.30 1.46
N ARG A 27 11.09 5.36 1.64
CA ARG A 27 10.08 5.68 0.62
C ARG A 27 9.42 7.02 0.87
N SER A 28 8.85 7.60 -0.20
CA SER A 28 7.91 8.72 -0.02
C SER A 28 6.59 8.21 0.56
N ILE A 29 5.89 9.06 1.29
CA ILE A 29 4.56 8.75 1.86
C ILE A 29 3.58 8.33 0.75
N ASN A 30 3.57 9.04 -0.38
CA ASN A 30 2.72 8.67 -1.53
C ASN A 30 3.11 7.31 -2.13
N GLY A 31 4.41 7.01 -2.20
CA GLY A 31 4.90 5.71 -2.65
C GLY A 31 4.47 4.58 -1.71
N GLN A 32 4.50 4.82 -0.39
CA GLN A 32 4.04 3.84 0.59
C GLN A 32 2.53 3.62 0.51
N ILE A 33 1.73 4.68 0.36
CA ILE A 33 0.28 4.56 0.16
C ILE A 33 -0.03 3.76 -1.11
N GLU A 34 0.68 4.05 -2.21
CA GLU A 34 0.50 3.33 -3.48
C GLU A 34 0.87 1.84 -3.36
N TYR A 35 1.97 1.53 -2.66
CA TYR A 35 2.36 0.15 -2.37
C TYR A 35 1.28 -0.59 -1.60
N LEU A 36 0.81 -0.03 -0.48
CA LEU A 36 -0.24 -0.64 0.34
C LEU A 36 -1.54 -0.87 -0.43
N LEU A 37 -1.98 0.11 -1.22
CA LEU A 37 -3.17 -0.04 -2.05
C LEU A 37 -2.99 -1.11 -3.15
N THR A 38 -1.80 -1.21 -3.71
CA THR A 38 -1.46 -2.22 -4.72
C THR A 38 -1.51 -3.62 -4.11
N GLU A 39 -0.89 -3.81 -2.94
CA GLU A 39 -0.91 -5.10 -2.23
C GLU A 39 -2.34 -5.49 -1.81
N CYS A 40 -3.15 -4.56 -1.30
CA CYS A 40 -4.56 -4.82 -1.01
C CYS A 40 -5.36 -5.29 -2.23
N VAL A 41 -5.12 -4.69 -3.41
CA VAL A 41 -5.79 -5.11 -4.65
C VAL A 41 -5.30 -6.47 -5.12
N LYS A 42 -3.99 -6.74 -5.02
CA LYS A 42 -3.40 -8.05 -5.33
C LYS A 42 -3.96 -9.16 -4.44
N GLN A 43 -3.97 -8.94 -3.12
CA GLN A 43 -4.53 -9.87 -2.15
C GLN A 43 -5.99 -10.20 -2.48
N ARG A 44 -6.81 -9.16 -2.74
CA ARG A 44 -8.21 -9.34 -3.11
C ARG A 44 -8.38 -10.16 -4.39
N LYS A 45 -7.48 -10.03 -5.37
CA LYS A 45 -7.50 -10.86 -6.58
C LYS A 45 -7.06 -12.30 -6.31
N LYS A 46 -6.14 -12.52 -5.36
CA LYS A 46 -5.59 -13.84 -5.00
C LYS A 46 -6.62 -14.72 -4.27
N ASP A 47 -7.21 -14.22 -3.18
CA ASP A 47 -8.06 -15.04 -2.30
C ASP A 47 -9.38 -14.35 -1.88
N GLY A 48 -9.66 -13.17 -2.43
CA GLY A 48 -10.88 -12.42 -2.10
C GLY A 48 -10.84 -11.71 -0.75
N LYS A 49 -9.76 -11.83 0.04
CA LYS A 49 -9.63 -11.19 1.36
C LYS A 49 -9.10 -9.75 1.22
N TYR A 50 -9.34 -8.96 2.25
CA TYR A 50 -8.96 -7.53 2.31
C TYR A 50 -7.63 -7.28 3.02
N VAL A 51 -7.13 -8.27 3.77
CA VAL A 51 -5.91 -8.18 4.59
C VAL A 51 -5.15 -9.48 4.36
N SER A 52 -3.86 -9.39 4.05
CA SER A 52 -3.03 -10.60 3.95
C SER A 52 -2.76 -11.16 5.35
N GLU A 53 -2.74 -12.48 5.47
CA GLU A 53 -2.33 -13.15 6.71
C GLU A 53 -0.80 -13.10 6.89
N THR A 54 -0.06 -12.86 5.80
CA THR A 54 1.39 -12.63 5.76
C THR A 54 1.68 -11.30 5.05
N ILE A 55 2.11 -10.28 5.79
CA ILE A 55 2.44 -8.94 5.24
C ILE A 55 3.87 -8.91 4.68
N ASP A 56 4.77 -9.74 5.19
CA ASP A 56 6.20 -9.73 4.89
C ASP A 56 6.63 -10.73 3.81
N GLU A 57 5.70 -11.51 3.25
CA GLU A 57 6.01 -12.41 2.15
C GLU A 57 5.88 -11.66 0.81
N PRO A 58 6.96 -11.57 0.01
CA PRO A 58 6.85 -10.99 -1.32
C PRO A 58 5.83 -11.79 -2.13
N ILE A 59 4.75 -11.12 -2.53
CA ILE A 59 3.74 -11.72 -3.42
C ILE A 59 4.36 -11.78 -4.81
N ASP A 60 4.84 -12.97 -5.18
CA ASP A 60 5.35 -13.26 -6.52
C ASP A 60 4.17 -13.36 -7.48
N LEU A 61 3.97 -12.31 -8.27
CA LEU A 61 2.98 -12.28 -9.34
C LEU A 61 3.60 -11.58 -10.54
N ASP A 62 3.68 -12.30 -11.66
CA ASP A 62 3.95 -11.71 -12.97
C ASP A 62 2.82 -10.74 -13.31
N ILE A 63 3.13 -9.45 -13.34
CA ILE A 63 2.22 -8.40 -13.78
C ILE A 63 2.79 -7.87 -15.09
N GLU A 64 2.11 -8.17 -16.20
CA GLU A 64 2.34 -7.54 -17.53
C GLU A 64 2.10 -6.03 -17.50
#